data_AF-A0A4Y9Z616-F1
#
_entry.id   AF-A0A4Y9Z616-F1
#
_cell.length_a   1.000
_cell.length_b   1.000
_cell.length_c   1.000
_cell.angle_alpha   90.00
_cell.angle_beta   90.00
_cell.angle_gamma   90.00
#
_symmetry.space_group_name_H-M   'P 1'
#
loop_
_entity.id
_entity.type
_entity.pdbx_description
1 polymer ?
#
loop_
_entity_poly.entity_id
_entity_poly.type
_entity_poly.pdbx_seq_one_letter_code
_entity_poly.pdbx_strand_id
1 'polypeptide(L)'
;MPPSDAELASQALNEESIYRFRSFNANDAVTLGLSLRKRFRASSRHAKGKGLVISIETIAGHTLFACTVGDLGGLSGVGDVSLDSWSCLEGMIAVVRRTGHSSYYVEKGMGAMGKTPKQLGIEGNYRINGGGHVPYLA
;
A
#
# COMPACT_ATOMS: atom_id res chain seq x y z
N MET A 1 -15.45 5.77 21.39
CA MET A 1 -14.12 6.40 21.29
C MET A 1 -13.43 5.77 20.08
N PRO A 2 -12.81 6.53 19.15
CA PRO A 2 -12.05 5.93 18.07
C PRO A 2 -10.81 5.19 18.63
N PRO A 3 -10.35 4.11 17.98
CA PRO A 3 -9.16 3.38 18.43
C PRO A 3 -7.91 4.26 18.36
N SER A 4 -7.01 4.08 19.32
CA SER A 4 -5.70 4.72 19.36
C SER A 4 -4.76 4.15 18.31
N ASP A 5 -3.70 4.89 17.96
CA ASP A 5 -2.68 4.41 17.03
C ASP A 5 -1.98 3.13 17.54
N ALA A 6 -1.86 2.95 18.86
CA ALA A 6 -1.30 1.72 19.45
C ALA A 6 -2.22 0.51 19.22
N GLU A 7 -3.53 0.68 19.38
CA GLU A 7 -4.53 -0.36 19.11
C GLU A 7 -4.56 -0.70 17.61
N LEU A 8 -4.53 0.32 16.74
CA LEU A 8 -4.50 0.13 15.29
C LEU A 8 -3.21 -0.57 14.82
N ALA A 9 -2.06 -0.23 15.40
CA ALA A 9 -0.80 -0.92 15.11
C ALA A 9 -0.86 -2.39 15.55
N SER A 10 -1.39 -2.67 16.74
CA SER A 10 -1.55 -4.03 17.25
C SER A 10 -2.50 -4.86 16.36
N GLN A 11 -3.59 -4.25 15.90
CA GLN A 11 -4.52 -4.88 14.97
C GLN A 11 -3.84 -5.17 13.63
N ALA A 12 -3.12 -4.21 13.06
CA ALA A 12 -2.42 -4.38 11.78
C ALA A 12 -1.38 -5.52 11.85
N LEU A 13 -0.64 -5.62 12.97
CA LEU A 13 0.33 -6.69 13.17
C LEU A 13 -0.34 -8.08 13.23
N ASN A 14 -1.50 -8.17 13.88
CA ASN A 14 -2.28 -9.41 13.91
C ASN A 14 -2.79 -9.77 12.50
N GLU A 15 -3.34 -8.81 11.77
CA GLU A 15 -3.80 -8.99 10.39
C GLU A 15 -2.68 -9.46 9.45
N GLU A 16 -1.47 -8.90 9.58
CA GLU A 16 -0.27 -9.35 8.84
C GLU A 16 0.08 -10.82 9.09
N SER A 17 -0.19 -11.33 10.29
CA SER A 17 0.05 -12.74 10.62
C SER A 17 -0.97 -13.69 9.98
N ILE A 18 -2.18 -13.19 9.69
CA ILE A 18 -3.30 -13.98 9.19
C ILE A 18 -3.38 -13.93 7.66
N TYR A 19 -3.09 -12.78 7.04
CA TYR A 19 -3.18 -12.57 5.59
C TYR A 19 -1.94 -13.10 4.85
N ARG A 20 -1.78 -14.43 4.87
CA ARG A 20 -0.66 -15.14 4.23
C ARG A 20 -1.13 -16.01 3.09
N PHE A 21 -0.29 -16.14 2.08
CA PHE A 21 -0.49 -17.11 1.00
C PHE A 21 0.32 -18.36 1.30
N ARG A 22 -0.21 -19.56 1.02
CA ARG A 22 0.60 -20.80 1.11
C ARG A 22 1.66 -20.86 0.01
N SER A 23 1.36 -20.28 -1.13
CA SER A 23 2.24 -20.13 -2.27
C SER A 23 1.80 -18.90 -3.04
N PHE A 24 2.73 -18.23 -3.73
CA PHE A 24 2.41 -17.06 -4.54
C PHE A 24 3.20 -17.08 -5.84
N ASN A 25 2.50 -17.13 -6.97
CA ASN A 25 3.09 -17.12 -8.30
C ASN A 25 2.55 -15.94 -9.15
N ALA A 26 3.04 -15.83 -10.40
CA ALA A 26 2.65 -14.74 -11.30
C ALA A 26 1.14 -14.73 -11.62
N ASN A 27 0.50 -15.90 -11.78
CA ASN A 27 -0.95 -15.96 -12.01
C ASN A 27 -1.72 -15.45 -10.78
N ASP A 28 -1.28 -15.82 -9.57
CA ASP A 28 -1.88 -15.33 -8.33
C ASP A 28 -1.78 -13.80 -8.24
N ALA A 29 -0.63 -13.23 -8.63
CA ALA A 29 -0.43 -11.77 -8.68
C ALA A 29 -1.41 -11.10 -9.65
N VAL A 30 -1.58 -11.63 -10.86
CA VAL A 30 -2.54 -11.08 -11.84
C VAL A 30 -3.96 -11.20 -11.33
N THR A 31 -4.36 -12.35 -10.78
CA THR A 31 -5.70 -12.54 -10.22
C THR A 31 -5.97 -11.59 -9.07
N LEU A 32 -5.05 -11.49 -8.10
CA LEU A 32 -5.16 -10.58 -6.96
C LEU A 32 -5.26 -9.12 -7.43
N GLY A 33 -4.37 -8.71 -8.34
CA GLY A 33 -4.36 -7.35 -8.89
C GLY A 33 -5.67 -6.98 -9.58
N LEU A 34 -6.21 -7.87 -10.41
CA LEU A 34 -7.50 -7.68 -11.06
C LEU A 34 -8.67 -7.65 -10.07
N SER A 35 -8.65 -8.49 -9.04
CA SER A 35 -9.66 -8.49 -7.96
C SER A 35 -9.63 -7.18 -7.17
N LEU A 36 -8.46 -6.66 -6.82
CA LEU A 36 -8.29 -5.38 -6.14
C LEU A 36 -8.80 -4.22 -7.02
N ARG A 37 -8.42 -4.21 -8.30
CA ARG A 37 -8.92 -3.23 -9.28
C ARG A 37 -10.45 -3.26 -9.36
N LYS A 38 -11.05 -4.44 -9.50
CA LYS A 38 -12.52 -4.60 -9.58
C LYS A 38 -13.19 -4.07 -8.32
N ARG A 39 -12.66 -4.41 -7.13
CA ARG A 39 -13.19 -3.93 -5.85
C ARG A 39 -13.07 -2.41 -5.71
N PHE A 40 -11.93 -1.82 -6.06
CA PHE A 40 -11.75 -0.37 -5.97
C PHE A 40 -12.67 0.37 -6.92
N ARG A 41 -12.86 -0.10 -8.17
CA ARG A 41 -13.80 0.51 -9.13
C ARG A 41 -15.23 0.52 -8.61
N ALA A 42 -15.63 -0.48 -7.83
CA ALA A 42 -16.96 -0.55 -7.22
C ALA A 42 -17.08 0.28 -5.93
N SER A 43 -16.00 0.92 -5.46
CA SER A 43 -16.00 1.65 -4.19
C SER A 43 -16.57 3.07 -4.33
N SER A 44 -17.10 3.60 -3.22
CA SER A 44 -17.54 4.99 -3.14
C SER A 44 -16.40 6.01 -3.32
N ARG A 45 -15.14 5.60 -3.07
CA ARG A 45 -13.96 6.45 -3.31
C ARG A 45 -13.78 6.70 -4.80
N HIS A 46 -13.85 5.65 -5.61
CA HIS A 46 -13.74 5.77 -7.06
C HIS A 46 -14.92 6.56 -7.66
N ALA A 47 -16.14 6.32 -7.17
CA ALA A 47 -17.32 7.09 -7.58
C ALA A 47 -17.19 8.61 -7.30
N LYS A 48 -16.33 9.01 -6.37
CA LYS A 48 -16.01 10.42 -6.06
C LYS A 48 -14.80 10.96 -6.86
N GLY A 49 -14.39 10.27 -7.92
CA GLY A 49 -13.28 10.68 -8.77
C GLY A 49 -11.92 10.50 -8.12
N LYS A 50 -11.73 9.45 -7.32
CA LYS A 50 -10.41 9.05 -6.80
C LYS A 50 -9.86 7.90 -7.63
N GLY A 51 -8.57 8.00 -7.96
CA GLY A 51 -7.82 6.95 -8.60
C GLY A 51 -6.96 6.14 -7.64
N LEU A 52 -6.37 5.07 -8.15
CA LEU A 52 -5.49 4.16 -7.42
C LEU A 52 -4.39 3.65 -8.37
N VAL A 53 -3.18 3.54 -7.85
CA VAL A 53 -2.09 2.76 -8.48
C VAL A 53 -1.89 1.50 -7.68
N ILE A 54 -1.68 0.38 -8.37
CA ILE A 54 -1.44 -0.94 -7.78
C ILE A 54 -0.15 -1.47 -8.37
N SER A 55 0.76 -1.94 -7.52
CA SER A 55 1.92 -2.74 -7.91
C SER A 55 2.02 -3.96 -7.00
N ILE A 56 2.31 -5.11 -7.60
CA ILE A 56 2.64 -6.36 -6.92
C ILE A 56 4.01 -6.78 -7.43
N GLU A 57 4.97 -6.86 -6.52
CA GLU A 57 6.36 -7.09 -6.85
C GLU A 57 6.94 -8.19 -5.96
N THR A 58 7.93 -8.89 -6.51
CA THR A 58 8.81 -9.72 -5.69
C THR A 58 9.65 -8.84 -4.75
N ILE A 59 10.23 -9.44 -3.70
CA ILE A 59 11.14 -8.74 -2.79
C ILE A 59 12.36 -8.15 -3.53
N ALA A 60 12.77 -8.79 -4.63
CA ALA A 60 13.86 -8.36 -5.51
C ALA A 60 13.49 -7.19 -6.45
N GLY A 61 12.22 -6.77 -6.49
CA GLY A 61 11.77 -5.67 -7.35
C GLY A 61 11.25 -6.06 -8.72
N HIS A 62 11.14 -7.36 -9.02
CA HIS A 62 10.46 -7.78 -10.25
C HIS A 62 8.95 -7.56 -10.13
N THR A 63 8.41 -6.71 -10.98
CA THR A 63 6.96 -6.47 -11.09
C THR A 63 6.25 -7.66 -11.70
N LEU A 64 5.30 -8.22 -10.95
CA LEU A 64 4.44 -9.32 -11.39
C LEU A 64 3.09 -8.82 -11.91
N PHE A 65 2.61 -7.69 -11.35
CA PHE A 65 1.40 -7.01 -11.80
C PHE A 65 1.51 -5.52 -11.47
N ALA A 66 1.13 -4.65 -12.41
CA ALA A 66 0.98 -3.23 -12.16
C ALA A 66 -0.21 -2.67 -12.95
N CYS A 67 -1.02 -1.82 -12.34
CA CYS A 67 -2.07 -1.11 -13.06
C CYS A 67 -2.49 0.19 -12.38
N THR A 68 -3.00 1.10 -13.20
CA THR A 68 -3.73 2.29 -12.77
C THR A 68 -5.24 2.02 -12.81
N VAL A 69 -5.97 2.55 -11.84
CA VAL A 69 -7.43 2.54 -11.77
C VAL A 69 -7.90 3.98 -11.65
N GLY A 70 -8.46 4.53 -12.74
CA GLY A 70 -8.74 5.96 -12.88
C GLY A 70 -8.27 6.46 -14.24
N ASP A 71 -8.40 7.77 -14.47
CA ASP A 71 -7.99 8.47 -15.68
C ASP A 71 -6.75 9.35 -15.42
N LEU A 72 -5.69 9.14 -16.20
CA LEU A 72 -4.49 9.98 -16.25
C LEU A 72 -4.79 11.27 -17.01
N GLY A 73 -5.59 12.16 -16.42
CA GLY A 73 -5.90 13.46 -17.01
C GLY A 73 -6.77 13.35 -18.28
N GLY A 74 -7.90 12.65 -18.18
CA GLY A 74 -8.87 12.51 -19.28
C GLY A 74 -9.47 13.85 -19.75
N LEU A 75 -10.39 13.80 -20.72
CA LEU A 75 -11.02 14.96 -21.38
C LEU A 75 -11.63 16.02 -20.41
N SER A 76 -11.88 15.66 -19.15
CA SER A 76 -12.37 16.53 -18.09
C SER A 76 -11.28 17.39 -17.41
N GLY A 77 -9.99 17.17 -17.72
CA GLY A 77 -8.86 17.91 -17.14
C GLY A 77 -8.53 17.59 -15.68
N VAL A 78 -9.31 16.73 -15.02
CA VAL A 78 -9.10 16.29 -13.64
C VAL A 78 -8.57 14.86 -13.66
N GLY A 79 -7.24 14.70 -13.60
CA GLY A 79 -6.62 13.39 -13.43
C GLY A 79 -6.76 12.91 -11.99
N ASP A 80 -7.36 11.75 -11.78
CA ASP A 80 -7.52 11.14 -10.46
C ASP A 80 -6.30 10.29 -10.05
N VAL A 81 -5.34 10.13 -10.97
CA VAL A 81 -3.99 9.58 -10.77
C VAL A 81 -2.94 10.47 -11.43
N SER A 82 -1.87 10.80 -10.71
CA SER A 82 -0.73 11.57 -11.21
C SER A 82 0.58 10.77 -11.17
N LEU A 83 1.67 11.31 -11.75
CA LEU A 83 3.01 10.74 -11.61
C LEU A 83 3.47 10.66 -10.16
N ASP A 84 3.04 11.59 -9.31
CA ASP A 84 3.33 11.56 -7.88
C ASP A 84 2.72 10.34 -7.17
N SER A 85 1.63 9.77 -7.70
CA SER A 85 1.04 8.54 -7.17
C SER A 85 2.01 7.37 -7.26
N TRP A 86 2.77 7.25 -8.35
CA TRP A 86 3.79 6.21 -8.52
C TRP A 86 4.99 6.45 -7.59
N SER A 87 5.47 7.70 -7.49
CA SER A 87 6.51 8.07 -6.52
C SER A 87 6.10 7.76 -5.09
N CYS A 88 4.82 7.96 -4.75
CA CYS A 88 4.28 7.60 -3.44
C CYS A 88 4.30 6.08 -3.22
N LEU A 89 3.89 5.31 -4.22
CA LEU A 89 3.89 3.85 -4.20
C LEU A 89 5.30 3.27 -4.00
N GLU A 90 6.29 3.77 -4.74
CA GLU A 90 7.70 3.36 -4.57
C GLU A 90 8.19 3.61 -3.14
N GLY A 91 7.81 4.75 -2.55
CA GLY A 91 8.17 5.05 -1.18
C GLY A 91 7.51 4.13 -0.14
N MET A 92 6.29 3.66 -0.40
CA MET A 92 5.62 2.66 0.46
C MET A 92 6.30 1.30 0.32
N ILE A 93 6.66 0.90 -0.90
CA ILE A 93 7.40 -0.34 -1.17
C ILE A 93 8.76 -0.31 -0.44
N ALA A 94 9.46 0.83 -0.46
CA ALA A 94 10.72 0.99 0.26
C ALA A 94 10.55 0.80 1.77
N VAL A 95 9.47 1.33 2.37
CA VAL A 95 9.16 1.10 3.80
C VAL A 95 8.99 -0.39 4.05
N VAL A 96 8.14 -1.04 3.27
CA VAL A 96 7.82 -2.46 3.39
C VAL A 96 9.08 -3.32 3.27
N ARG A 97 9.94 -3.07 2.29
CA ARG A 97 11.22 -3.78 2.10
C ARG A 97 12.19 -3.58 3.26
N ARG A 98 12.21 -2.39 3.86
CA ARG A 98 13.14 -2.07 4.97
C ARG A 98 12.69 -2.64 6.31
N THR A 99 11.39 -2.58 6.60
CA THR A 99 10.86 -2.94 7.92
C THR A 99 10.34 -4.37 7.98
N GLY A 100 10.03 -4.98 6.83
CA GLY A 100 9.30 -6.24 6.76
C GLY A 100 7.81 -6.08 7.06
N HIS A 101 7.32 -4.92 7.48
CA HIS A 101 5.93 -4.72 7.89
C HIS A 101 5.17 -3.85 6.89
N SER A 102 3.84 -3.93 6.93
CA SER A 102 2.99 -3.02 6.14
C SER A 102 3.30 -1.56 6.46
N SER A 103 3.19 -0.70 5.46
CA SER A 103 3.41 0.73 5.65
C SER A 103 2.39 1.34 6.62
N TYR A 104 1.22 0.72 6.77
CA TYR A 104 0.18 1.10 7.73
C TYR A 104 0.58 0.75 9.17
N TYR A 105 1.08 -0.46 9.43
CA TYR A 105 1.62 -0.83 10.74
C TYR A 105 2.72 0.13 11.17
N VAL A 106 3.65 0.45 10.27
CA VAL A 106 4.74 1.39 10.53
C VAL A 106 4.21 2.80 10.82
N GLU A 107 3.22 3.28 10.06
CA GLU A 107 2.56 4.56 10.30
C GLU A 107 1.95 4.63 11.70
N LYS A 108 1.17 3.61 12.09
CA LYS A 108 0.49 3.58 13.39
C LYS A 108 1.44 3.37 14.56
N GLY A 109 2.45 2.50 14.41
CA GLY A 109 3.50 2.35 15.41
C GLY A 109 4.28 3.65 15.62
N MET A 110 4.58 4.38 14.55
CA MET A 110 5.23 5.70 14.62
C MET A 110 4.35 6.72 15.36
N GLY A 111 3.06 6.80 15.02
CA GLY A 111 2.09 7.66 15.69
C GLY A 111 1.95 7.36 17.19
N ALA A 112 1.87 6.09 17.56
CA ALA A 112 1.81 5.63 18.95
C ALA A 112 3.05 6.02 19.77
N MET A 113 4.22 6.07 19.15
CA MET A 113 5.46 6.53 19.77
C MET A 113 5.60 8.06 19.82
N GLY A 114 4.72 8.81 19.16
CA GLY A 114 4.84 10.27 19.01
C GLY A 114 6.11 10.70 18.26
N LYS A 115 6.66 9.81 17.43
CA LYS A 115 7.91 10.06 16.68
C LYS A 115 7.62 10.50 15.26
N THR A 116 8.53 11.27 14.69
CA THR A 116 8.52 11.64 13.27
C THR A 116 9.40 10.65 12.46
N PRO A 117 9.23 10.58 11.12
CA PRO A 117 10.08 9.74 10.28
C PRO A 117 11.58 10.01 10.46
N LYS A 118 11.96 11.28 10.60
CA LYS A 118 13.34 11.71 10.86
C LYS A 118 13.89 11.13 12.16
N GLN A 119 13.10 11.16 13.24
CA GLN A 119 13.50 10.61 14.54
C GLN A 119 13.62 9.08 14.55
N LEU A 120 13.06 8.39 13.55
CA LEU A 120 13.21 6.96 13.34
C LEU A 120 14.36 6.60 12.39
N GLY A 121 15.15 7.60 11.93
CA GLY A 121 16.20 7.39 10.94
C GLY A 121 15.67 6.95 9.58
N ILE A 122 14.40 7.28 9.29
CA ILE A 122 13.75 7.03 8.01
C ILE A 122 13.88 8.32 7.20
N GLU A 123 14.97 8.40 6.45
CA GLU A 123 15.31 9.53 5.58
C GLU A 123 15.39 9.06 4.12
N GLY A 124 15.08 9.93 3.16
CA GLY A 124 15.07 9.62 1.73
C GLY A 124 13.67 9.39 1.15
N ASN A 125 13.55 8.49 0.17
CA ASN A 125 12.32 8.29 -0.63
C ASN A 125 11.21 7.48 0.07
N TYR A 126 11.27 7.30 1.40
CA TYR A 126 10.27 6.51 2.13
C TYR A 126 8.94 7.26 2.28
N ARG A 127 7.82 6.54 2.15
CA ARG A 127 6.47 7.07 2.39
C ARG A 127 5.76 6.22 3.43
N ILE A 128 5.74 6.73 4.65
CA ILE A 128 5.10 6.08 5.81
C ILE A 128 3.62 6.50 5.87
N ASN A 129 2.83 5.96 4.93
CA ASN A 129 1.38 6.05 4.90
C ASN A 129 0.83 4.66 4.57
N GLY A 130 -0.36 4.30 5.05
CA GLY A 130 -1.00 3.04 4.74
C GLY A 130 -1.22 2.80 3.24
N GLY A 131 -0.90 1.60 2.77
CA GLY A 131 -1.13 1.19 1.38
C GLY A 131 -0.22 0.06 0.87
N GLY A 132 0.96 -0.13 1.47
CA GLY A 132 1.87 -1.24 1.18
C GLY A 132 1.73 -2.38 2.20
N HIS A 133 1.84 -3.63 1.74
CA HIS A 133 1.73 -4.84 2.57
C HIS A 133 2.65 -5.94 2.03
N VAL A 134 3.23 -6.75 2.93
CA VAL A 134 3.97 -7.96 2.56
C VAL A 134 3.01 -9.15 2.56
N PRO A 135 2.70 -9.75 1.41
CA PRO A 135 2.07 -11.06 1.39
C PRO A 135 3.11 -12.10 1.81
N TYR A 136 3.13 -12.45 3.09
CA TYR A 136 4.05 -13.48 3.54
C TYR A 136 3.63 -14.87 3.05
N LEU A 137 4.62 -15.72 2.77
CA LEU A 137 4.40 -17.14 2.50
C LEU A 137 4.29 -17.91 3.82
N ALA A 138 3.27 -18.76 3.96
CA ALA A 138 3.06 -19.61 5.13
C ALA A 138 3.98 -20.83 5.13
#